data_AF-A0A1V4ZWA2-F1
#
_entry.id   AF-A0A1V4ZWA2-F1
#
_cell.length_a   1.000
_cell.length_b   1.000
_cell.length_c   1.000
_cell.angle_alpha   90.00
_cell.angle_beta   90.00
_cell.angle_gamma   90.00
#
_symmetry.space_group_name_H-M   'P 1'
#
loop_
_entity.id
_entity.type
_entity.pdbx_description
1 polymer ?
#
loop_
_entity_poly.entity_id
_entity_poly.type
_entity_poly.pdbx_seq_one_letter_code
_entity_poly.pdbx_strand_id
1 'polypeptide(L)'
;MAKNYFLEILAFIAILGFCAAFLYTSSTLEGAEFAGSDNVGSNLIAELSGKPVESFTPLVPQWEPPSGEIEACLFALQAAIGGIFVGGVFGYWLGQKKSMIVTKAQ
;
A
#
# COMPACT_ATOMS: atom_id res chain seq x y z
N MET A 1 27.20 12.73 5.69
CA MET A 1 26.70 11.69 6.60
C MET A 1 25.29 11.17 6.21
N ALA A 2 24.37 12.03 5.76
CA ALA A 2 23.00 11.63 5.38
C ALA A 2 22.85 10.74 4.12
N LYS A 3 23.83 10.76 3.20
CA LYS A 3 23.77 10.02 1.93
C LYS A 3 23.67 8.49 2.10
N ASN A 4 24.11 7.96 3.25
CA ASN A 4 24.07 6.51 3.54
C ASN A 4 22.75 6.06 4.20
N TYR A 5 21.86 6.99 4.54
CA TYR A 5 20.55 6.74 5.15
C TYR A 5 19.41 7.32 4.31
N PHE A 6 19.68 7.71 3.06
CA PHE A 6 18.71 8.42 2.22
C PHE A 6 17.43 7.60 1.99
N LEU A 7 17.58 6.30 1.74
CA LEU A 7 16.44 5.40 1.53
C LEU A 7 15.67 5.15 2.82
N GLU A 8 16.37 4.99 3.94
CA GLU A 8 15.77 4.80 5.26
C GLU A 8 14.98 6.05 5.70
N ILE A 9 15.54 7.25 5.47
CA ILE A 9 14.87 8.53 5.73
C ILE A 9 13.65 8.69 4.82
N LEU A 10 13.77 8.36 3.53
CA LEU A 10 12.65 8.43 2.59
C LEU A 10 11.51 7.48 2.99
N ALA A 11 11.83 6.24 3.38
CA ALA A 11 10.85 5.29 3.87
C ALA A 11 10.17 5.78 5.16
N PHE A 12 10.93 6.34 6.09
CA PHE A 12 10.39 6.90 7.33
C PHE A 12 9.45 8.09 7.07
N ILE A 13 9.83 8.99 6.16
CA ILE A 13 8.97 10.12 5.75
C ILE A 13 7.70 9.61 5.09
N ALA A 14 7.78 8.60 4.22
CA ALA A 14 6.62 8.03 3.55
C ALA A 14 5.64 7.39 4.57
N ILE A 15 6.16 6.65 5.55
CA ILE A 15 5.36 6.05 6.64
C ILE A 15 4.69 7.15 7.48
N LEU A 16 5.44 8.17 7.90
CA LEU A 16 4.88 9.29 8.67
C LEU A 16 3.81 10.05 7.89
N GLY A 17 4.06 10.31 6.60
CA GLY A 17 3.10 10.96 5.71
C GLY A 17 1.81 10.14 5.59
N PHE A 18 1.93 8.82 5.42
CA PHE A 18 0.78 7.91 5.39
C PHE A 18 0.00 7.93 6.71
N CYS A 19 0.68 7.80 7.85
CA CYS A 19 0.02 7.84 9.17
C CYS A 19 -0.68 9.17 9.42
N ALA A 20 -0.06 10.29 9.06
CA ALA A 20 -0.65 11.62 9.22
C ALA A 20 -1.91 11.78 8.34
N ALA A 21 -1.85 11.37 7.08
CA ALA A 21 -2.99 11.39 6.17
C ALA A 21 -4.12 10.47 6.67
N PHE A 22 -3.78 9.26 7.14
CA PHE A 22 -4.74 8.31 7.68
C PHE A 22 -5.45 8.87 8.92
N LEU A 23 -4.70 9.40 9.90
CA LEU A 23 -5.28 9.98 11.12
C LEU A 23 -6.10 11.23 10.82
N TYR A 24 -5.66 12.07 9.88
CA TYR A 24 -6.42 13.24 9.44
C TYR A 24 -7.76 12.84 8.82
N THR A 25 -7.76 11.90 7.86
CA THR A 25 -8.98 11.40 7.23
C THR A 25 -9.90 10.72 8.24
N SER A 26 -9.38 9.84 9.10
CA SER A 26 -10.17 9.16 10.13
C SER A 26 -10.75 10.10 11.19
N SER A 27 -10.12 11.25 11.45
CA SER A 27 -10.63 12.22 12.44
C SER A 27 -11.61 13.25 11.86
N THR A 28 -11.57 13.49 10.54
CA THR A 28 -12.39 14.51 9.89
C THR A 28 -13.60 13.97 9.16
N LEU A 29 -13.58 12.71 8.71
CA LEU A 29 -14.74 12.08 8.08
C LEU A 29 -15.44 11.13 9.06
N GLU A 30 -16.53 11.59 9.67
CA GLU A 30 -17.44 10.70 10.39
C GLU A 30 -18.11 9.74 9.40
N GLY A 31 -17.96 8.43 9.63
CA GLY A 31 -18.56 7.40 8.78
C GLY A 31 -17.84 7.12 7.46
N ALA A 32 -16.59 7.58 7.28
CA ALA A 32 -15.76 7.14 6.17
C ALA A 32 -15.41 5.66 6.31
N GLU A 33 -16.22 4.82 5.68
CA GLU A 33 -15.85 3.43 5.41
C GLU A 33 -14.59 3.44 4.54
N PHE A 34 -13.61 2.61 4.89
CA PHE A 34 -12.40 2.45 4.09
C PHE A 34 -12.73 1.66 2.83
N ALA A 35 -13.42 2.33 1.91
CA ALA A 35 -13.86 1.76 0.65
C ALA A 35 -12.68 1.65 -0.32
N GLY A 36 -12.67 0.55 -1.09
CA GLY A 36 -11.69 0.38 -2.16
C GLY A 36 -11.74 1.54 -3.16
N SER A 37 -10.57 1.86 -3.72
CA SER A 37 -10.42 2.90 -4.75
C SER A 37 -11.41 2.73 -5.89
N ASP A 38 -11.68 1.49 -6.28
CA ASP A 38 -12.57 1.17 -7.39
C ASP A 38 -14.01 1.58 -7.10
N ASN A 39 -14.48 1.39 -5.86
CA ASN A 39 -15.83 1.79 -5.44
C ASN A 39 -15.95 3.32 -5.32
N VAL A 40 -14.92 3.99 -4.80
CA VAL A 40 -14.92 5.46 -4.70
C VAL A 40 -14.89 6.10 -6.10
N GLY A 41 -14.05 5.58 -6.98
CA GLY A 41 -13.91 6.08 -8.35
C GLY A 41 -15.15 5.84 -9.21
N SER A 42 -15.74 4.64 -9.13
CA SER A 42 -16.93 4.28 -9.91
C SER A 42 -18.15 5.13 -9.52
N ASN A 43 -18.37 5.35 -8.22
CA ASN A 43 -19.46 6.17 -7.73
C ASN A 43 -19.33 7.64 -8.17
N LEU A 44 -18.12 8.21 -8.08
CA LEU A 44 -17.87 9.58 -8.55
C LEU A 44 -18.10 9.72 -10.05
N ILE A 45 -17.66 8.74 -10.84
CA ILE A 45 -17.89 8.74 -12.30
C ILE A 45 -19.39 8.63 -12.61
N ALA A 46 -20.13 7.80 -11.88
CA ALA A 46 -21.57 7.69 -12.06
C ALA A 46 -22.31 9.00 -11.74
N GLU A 47 -21.92 9.68 -10.65
CA GLU A 47 -22.45 10.98 -10.27
C GLU A 47 -22.18 12.04 -11.36
N LEU A 48 -20.94 12.12 -11.85
CA LEU A 48 -20.54 13.10 -12.87
C LEU A 48 -21.14 12.81 -14.26
N SER A 49 -21.31 11.54 -14.60
CA SER A 49 -21.83 11.08 -15.90
C SER A 49 -23.36 11.10 -15.97
N GLY A 50 -24.04 11.12 -14.80
CA GLY A 50 -25.49 10.93 -14.72
C GLY A 50 -25.94 9.54 -15.21
N LYS A 51 -25.02 8.58 -15.24
CA LYS A 51 -25.25 7.21 -15.70
C LYS A 51 -24.90 6.23 -14.58
N PRO A 52 -25.73 5.20 -14.36
CA PRO A 52 -25.49 4.20 -13.32
C PRO A 52 -24.17 3.45 -13.56
N VAL A 53 -23.51 3.01 -12.48
CA VAL A 53 -22.21 2.32 -12.54
C VAL A 53 -22.29 1.07 -13.42
N GLU A 54 -23.42 0.38 -13.40
CA GLU A 54 -23.70 -0.85 -14.16
C GLU A 54 -23.75 -0.62 -15.68
N SER A 55 -23.92 0.62 -16.13
CA SER A 55 -23.89 0.97 -17.55
C SER A 55 -22.47 1.06 -18.12
N PHE A 56 -21.45 1.03 -17.27
CA PHE A 56 -20.06 1.04 -17.69
C PHE A 56 -19.58 -0.39 -17.95
N THR A 57 -19.43 -0.73 -19.22
CA THR A 57 -18.80 -1.99 -19.64
C THR A 57 -17.28 -1.85 -19.53
N PRO A 58 -16.59 -2.69 -18.74
CA PRO A 58 -15.13 -2.67 -18.68
C PRO A 58 -14.54 -3.03 -20.04
N LEU A 59 -13.42 -2.38 -20.41
CA LEU A 59 -12.75 -2.57 -21.70
C LEU A 59 -12.11 -3.96 -21.84
N VAL A 60 -11.85 -4.62 -20.71
CA VAL A 60 -11.36 -6.00 -20.61
C VAL A 60 -12.27 -6.78 -19.66
N PRO A 61 -12.51 -8.09 -19.90
CA PRO A 61 -13.25 -8.92 -18.96
C PRO A 61 -12.52 -8.94 -17.61
N GLN A 62 -13.13 -8.32 -16.59
CA GLN A 62 -12.59 -8.34 -15.23
C GLN A 62 -13.07 -9.61 -14.54
N TRP A 63 -12.14 -10.40 -14.01
CA TRP A 63 -12.48 -11.49 -13.12
C TRP A 63 -12.81 -10.91 -11.74
N GLU A 64 -14.02 -11.16 -11.27
CA GLU A 64 -14.45 -10.77 -9.92
C GLU A 64 -14.46 -12.01 -9.01
N PRO A 65 -13.87 -11.93 -7.81
CA PRO A 65 -13.90 -13.03 -6.87
C PRO A 65 -15.34 -13.41 -6.52
N PRO A 66 -15.67 -14.72 -6.39
CA PRO A 66 -17.03 -15.15 -6.07
C PRO A 66 -17.46 -14.81 -4.63
N SER A 67 -16.55 -14.29 -3.79
CA SER A 67 -16.83 -13.82 -2.43
C SER A 67 -15.81 -12.76 -2.02
N GLY A 68 -16.25 -11.74 -1.27
CA GLY A 68 -15.37 -10.74 -0.66
C GLY A 68 -14.37 -11.32 0.34
N GLU A 69 -14.65 -12.48 0.93
CA GLU A 69 -13.67 -13.19 1.77
C GLU A 69 -12.47 -13.67 0.97
N ILE A 70 -12.68 -14.09 -0.28
CA ILE A 70 -11.63 -14.54 -1.18
C ILE A 70 -10.83 -13.32 -1.67
N GLU A 71 -11.50 -12.21 -1.97
CA GLU A 71 -10.84 -10.94 -2.30
C GLU A 71 -9.90 -10.49 -1.17
N ALA A 72 -10.41 -10.45 0.07
CA ALA A 72 -9.62 -10.09 1.24
C ALA A 72 -8.46 -11.07 1.49
N CYS A 73 -8.67 -12.37 1.27
CA CYS A 73 -7.63 -13.38 1.36
C CYS A 73 -6.51 -13.16 0.33
N LEU A 74 -6.87 -12.88 -0.93
CA LEU A 74 -5.89 -12.57 -1.98
C LEU A 74 -5.13 -11.27 -1.69
N PHE A 75 -5.80 -10.27 -1.10
CA PHE A 75 -5.16 -9.03 -0.65
C PHE A 75 -4.17 -9.28 0.49
N ALA A 76 -4.57 -10.07 1.50
CA ALA A 76 -3.72 -10.43 2.62
C ALA A 76 -2.50 -11.25 2.18
N LEU A 77 -2.67 -12.16 1.23
CA LEU A 77 -1.57 -12.93 0.64
C LEU A 77 -0.57 -12.04 -0.09
N GLN A 78 -1.05 -11.11 -0.91
CA GLN A 78 -0.20 -10.12 -1.59
C GLN A 78 0.58 -9.26 -0.59
N ALA A 79 -0.08 -8.79 0.47
CA ALA A 79 0.55 -8.03 1.55
C ALA A 79 1.63 -8.85 2.28
N ALA A 80 1.37 -10.12 2.59
CA ALA A 80 2.33 -11.00 3.23
C ALA A 80 3.58 -11.23 2.37
N ILE A 81 3.40 -11.51 1.08
CA ILE A 81 4.50 -11.66 0.12
C ILE A 81 5.30 -10.36 0.02
N GLY A 82 4.62 -9.22 -0.16
CA GLY A 82 5.25 -7.90 -0.19
C GLY A 82 6.07 -7.61 1.07
N GLY A 83 5.53 -7.95 2.25
CA GLY A 83 6.23 -7.83 3.53
C GLY A 83 7.50 -8.67 3.62
N ILE A 84 7.47 -9.91 3.12
CA ILE A 84 8.66 -10.77 3.05
C ILE A 84 9.73 -10.18 2.13
N PHE A 85 9.35 -9.68 0.95
CA PHE A 85 10.30 -9.06 0.01
C PHE A 85 10.96 -7.81 0.62
N VAL A 86 10.15 -6.89 1.14
CA VAL A 86 10.64 -5.63 1.73
C VAL A 86 11.50 -5.93 2.97
N GLY A 87 11.02 -6.79 3.87
CA GLY A 87 11.76 -7.20 5.06
C GLY A 87 13.06 -7.92 4.72
N GLY A 88 13.06 -8.78 3.70
CA GLY A 88 14.25 -9.49 3.21
C GLY A 88 15.32 -8.55 2.68
N VAL A 89 14.94 -7.53 1.89
CA VAL A 89 15.87 -6.51 1.37
C VAL A 89 16.51 -5.72 2.51
N PHE A 90 15.70 -5.20 3.44
CA PHE A 90 16.22 -4.45 4.58
C PHE A 90 17.10 -5.32 5.50
N GLY A 91 16.68 -6.56 5.75
CA GLY A 91 17.47 -7.52 6.53
C GLY A 91 18.82 -7.84 5.90
N TYR A 92 18.85 -8.05 4.58
CA TYR A 92 20.09 -8.29 3.84
C TYR A 92 21.04 -7.09 3.89
N TRP A 93 20.53 -5.87 3.69
CA TRP A 93 21.35 -4.65 3.80
C TRP A 93 21.90 -4.43 5.21
N LEU A 94 21.12 -4.72 6.25
CA LEU A 94 21.59 -4.66 7.63
C LEU A 94 22.71 -5.69 7.89
N GLY A 95 22.57 -6.91 7.35
CA GLY A 95 23.58 -7.97 7.43
C GLY A 95 24.91 -7.57 6.78
N GLN A 96 24.88 -6.95 5.60
CA GLN A 96 26.08 -6.47 4.92
C GLN A 96 26.83 -5.37 5.69
N LYS A 97 26.10 -4.43 6.30
CA LYS A 97 26.72 -3.39 7.16
C LYS A 97 27.45 -4.03 8.36
N LYS A 98 26.90 -5.10 8.95
CA LYS A 98 27.53 -5.83 10.07
C LYS A 98 28.80 -6.57 9.64
N SER A 99 28.80 -7.24 8.48
CA SER A 99 29.98 -7.93 7.94
C SER A 99 31.14 -6.97 7.65
N MET A 100 30.87 -5.79 7.05
CA MET A 100 31.90 -4.78 6.80
C MET A 100 32.54 -4.20 8.07
N ILE A 101 31.78 -4.06 9.17
CA ILE A 101 32.31 -3.56 10.44
C ILE A 101 33.25 -4.61 11.08
N VAL A 102 32.89 -5.89 11.03
CA VAL A 102 33.71 -6.98 11.55
C VAL A 102 35.04 -7.10 10.80
N THR A 103 35.04 -7.00 9.46
CA THR A 103 36.26 -7.07 8.64
C THR A 103 37.21 -5.88 8.86
N LYS A 104 36.71 -4.70 9.23
CA LYS A 104 37.55 -3.53 9.52
C LYS A 104 38.11 -3.49 10.95
N ALA A 105 37.59 -4.33 11.86
CA ALA A 105 38.04 -4.43 13.24
C ALA A 105 39.08 -5.54 13.46
N GLN A 106 39.40 -6.32 12.41
CA GLN A 106 40.48 -7.29 12.33
C GLN A 106 41.66 -6.66 11.58
#